data_AF-A0A2N7Q7U4-F1
#
_entry.id   AF-A0A2N7Q7U4-F1
#
_cell.length_a   1.000
_cell.length_b   1.000
_cell.length_c   1.000
_cell.angle_alpha   90.00
_cell.angle_beta   90.00
_cell.angle_gamma   90.00
#
_symmetry.space_group_name_H-M   'P 1'
#
loop_
_entity.id
_entity.type
_entity.pdbx_description
1 polymer ?
#
loop_
_entity_poly.entity_id
_entity_poly.type
_entity_poly.pdbx_seq_one_letter_code
_entity_poly.pdbx_strand_id
1 'polypeptide(L)'
;MFNDLVYKHDSHLTTGIIGTKYILDVLTMFGNSDLAYDIMTKTDFPSYGYMIKNGATTLWELWQKREGPSMNSHNHPMFGSVGAWFYRALAGINLAPESQAFKKLIIRPQMVRDLTYASGSIYTINGQVSCSWEKGDRKIKLSVDIPVGSQAEIYLPVFKLRDLRLYEGQTPLWAENEIKNKITGVEGVELKGGNFVIRVGSGSYHFLLEGE
;
A
#
# COMPACT_ATOMS: atom_id res chain seq x y z
N MET A 1 17.90 11.86 -7.77
CA MET A 1 17.38 10.53 -7.40
C MET A 1 16.44 9.99 -8.47
N PHE A 2 15.26 10.59 -8.70
CA PHE A 2 14.29 10.09 -9.69
C PHE A 2 14.88 9.85 -11.08
N ASN A 3 15.45 10.89 -11.71
CA ASN A 3 16.06 10.77 -13.05
C ASN A 3 17.23 9.77 -13.11
N ASP A 4 17.94 9.60 -12.01
CA ASP A 4 19.08 8.70 -11.94
C ASP A 4 18.59 7.24 -11.95
N LEU A 5 17.60 6.93 -11.12
CA LEU A 5 17.00 5.61 -11.04
C LEU A 5 16.29 5.23 -12.35
N VAL A 6 15.48 6.14 -12.91
CA VAL A 6 14.72 5.88 -14.14
C VAL A 6 15.64 5.80 -15.36
N TYR A 7 16.45 6.84 -15.62
CA TYR A 7 17.13 6.96 -16.91
C TYR A 7 18.52 6.33 -16.96
N LYS A 8 19.22 6.17 -15.83
CA LYS A 8 20.56 5.57 -15.82
C LYS A 8 20.57 4.14 -15.33
N HIS A 9 19.64 3.78 -14.46
CA HIS A 9 19.59 2.46 -13.83
C HIS A 9 18.38 1.64 -14.26
N ASP A 10 17.57 2.12 -15.20
CA ASP A 10 16.38 1.43 -15.71
C ASP A 10 15.50 0.88 -14.56
N SER A 11 15.27 1.72 -13.54
CA SER A 11 14.51 1.38 -12.33
C SER A 11 15.07 0.20 -11.51
N HIS A 12 16.37 -0.08 -11.58
CA HIS A 12 17.04 -1.03 -10.70
C HIS A 12 17.48 -0.39 -9.37
N LEU A 13 17.55 -1.20 -8.31
CA LEU A 13 18.13 -0.78 -7.04
C LEU A 13 19.64 -0.57 -7.18
N THR A 14 20.12 0.59 -6.75
CA THR A 14 21.55 0.88 -6.60
C THR A 14 21.98 0.98 -5.13
N THR A 15 21.06 0.69 -4.22
CA THR A 15 21.22 0.89 -2.78
C THR A 15 21.78 -0.35 -2.08
N GLY A 16 22.64 -0.12 -1.08
CA GLY A 16 22.92 -1.12 -0.03
C GLY A 16 21.75 -1.25 0.97
N ILE A 17 21.97 -1.98 2.06
CA ILE A 17 20.92 -2.32 3.04
C ILE A 17 20.22 -1.09 3.66
N ILE A 18 20.96 -0.02 3.94
CA ILE A 18 20.42 1.20 4.56
C ILE A 18 19.52 1.94 3.58
N GLY A 19 19.98 2.14 2.33
CA GLY A 19 19.19 2.84 1.31
C GLY A 19 17.93 2.05 0.91
N THR A 20 18.04 0.72 0.82
CA THR A 20 16.92 -0.15 0.44
C THR A 20 15.76 -0.05 1.44
N LYS A 21 16.06 0.15 2.73
CA LYS A 21 15.05 0.37 3.77
C LYS A 21 14.14 1.58 3.50
N TYR A 22 14.67 2.64 2.86
CA TYR A 22 13.96 3.91 2.74
C TYR A 22 13.47 4.21 1.32
N ILE A 23 14.13 3.69 0.29
CA ILE A 23 13.91 4.14 -1.10
C ILE A 23 12.45 4.00 -1.54
N LEU A 24 11.80 2.87 -1.25
CA LEU A 24 10.41 2.62 -1.65
C LEU A 24 9.43 3.53 -0.90
N ASP A 25 9.65 3.72 0.40
CA ASP A 25 8.84 4.62 1.22
C ASP A 25 8.96 6.07 0.75
N VAL A 26 10.19 6.53 0.46
CA VAL A 26 10.43 7.88 -0.05
C VAL A 26 9.74 8.08 -1.40
N LEU A 27 9.90 7.14 -2.33
CA LEU A 27 9.21 7.21 -3.62
C LEU A 27 7.69 7.32 -3.44
N THR A 28 7.09 6.47 -2.61
CA THR A 28 5.65 6.51 -2.29
C THR A 28 5.23 7.83 -1.64
N MET A 29 5.97 8.34 -0.67
CA MET A 29 5.67 9.62 0.01
C MET A 29 5.65 10.81 -0.97
N PHE A 30 6.50 10.79 -1.99
CA PHE A 30 6.54 11.82 -3.03
C PHE A 30 5.65 11.52 -4.24
N GLY A 31 4.70 10.58 -4.14
CA GLY A 31 3.73 10.28 -5.18
C GLY A 31 4.26 9.41 -6.33
N ASN A 32 5.41 8.77 -6.17
CA ASN A 32 6.05 7.92 -7.17
C ASN A 32 5.88 6.42 -6.84
N SER A 33 4.70 6.02 -6.36
CA SER A 33 4.40 4.63 -6.02
C SER A 33 4.52 3.69 -7.22
N ASP A 34 4.20 4.14 -8.43
CA ASP A 34 4.37 3.36 -9.65
C ASP A 34 5.85 3.01 -9.91
N LEU A 35 6.78 3.94 -9.63
CA LEU A 35 8.21 3.68 -9.75
C LEU A 35 8.72 2.73 -8.66
N ALA A 36 8.22 2.87 -7.42
CA ALA A 36 8.52 1.91 -6.36
C ALA A 36 8.07 0.49 -6.76
N TYR A 37 6.91 0.39 -7.44
CA TYR A 37 6.40 -0.86 -7.98
C TYR A 37 7.22 -1.39 -9.17
N ASP A 38 7.70 -0.51 -10.07
CA ASP A 38 8.64 -0.88 -11.15
C ASP A 38 9.89 -1.56 -10.58
N ILE A 39 10.52 -0.94 -9.58
CA ILE A 39 11.70 -1.50 -8.91
C ILE A 39 11.40 -2.90 -8.37
N MET A 40 10.24 -3.06 -7.72
CA MET A 40 9.86 -4.30 -7.06
C MET A 40 9.49 -5.43 -8.02
N THR A 41 9.15 -5.10 -9.26
CA THR A 41 8.74 -6.08 -10.29
C THR A 41 9.89 -6.47 -11.22
N LYS A 42 11.08 -5.88 -11.09
CA LYS A 42 12.29 -6.30 -11.83
C LYS A 42 12.67 -7.74 -11.50
N THR A 43 13.11 -8.48 -12.52
CA THR A 43 13.53 -9.90 -12.39
C THR A 43 14.96 -10.17 -12.82
N ASP A 44 15.62 -9.16 -13.37
CA ASP A 44 17.03 -9.10 -13.74
C ASP A 44 17.88 -8.45 -12.65
N PHE A 45 19.21 -8.59 -12.77
CA PHE A 45 20.13 -8.14 -11.74
C PHE A 45 20.34 -6.62 -11.78
N PRO A 46 20.38 -5.92 -10.62
CA PRO A 46 20.09 -6.40 -9.26
C PRO A 46 18.60 -6.25 -8.89
N SER A 47 17.96 -7.33 -8.41
CA SER A 47 16.60 -7.26 -7.89
C SER A 47 16.25 -8.43 -6.96
N TYR A 48 15.13 -8.31 -6.24
CA TYR A 48 14.54 -9.44 -5.51
C TYR A 48 14.07 -10.54 -6.46
N GLY A 49 13.48 -10.17 -7.62
CA GLY A 49 13.09 -11.13 -8.64
C GLY A 49 14.27 -11.91 -9.21
N TYR A 50 15.46 -11.32 -9.28
CA TYR A 50 16.69 -12.02 -9.66
C TYR A 50 17.06 -13.11 -8.65
N MET A 51 16.96 -12.84 -7.34
CA MET A 51 17.17 -13.87 -6.31
C MET A 51 16.19 -15.04 -6.49
N ILE A 52 14.90 -14.73 -6.64
CA ILE A 52 13.83 -15.72 -6.85
C ILE A 52 14.09 -16.54 -8.10
N LYS A 53 14.41 -15.89 -9.23
CA LYS A 53 14.72 -16.55 -10.52
C LYS A 53 15.90 -17.51 -10.42
N ASN A 54 16.79 -17.30 -9.45
CA ASN A 54 17.95 -18.15 -9.18
C ASN A 54 17.72 -19.17 -8.05
N GLY A 55 16.46 -19.39 -7.64
CA GLY A 55 16.08 -20.44 -6.68
C GLY A 55 16.17 -20.04 -5.21
N ALA A 56 16.29 -18.76 -4.90
CA ALA A 56 16.28 -18.29 -3.52
C ALA A 56 14.92 -18.52 -2.84
N THR A 57 14.92 -19.18 -1.69
CA THR A 57 13.75 -19.30 -0.79
C THR A 57 13.84 -18.37 0.43
N THR A 58 15.01 -17.76 0.64
CA THR A 58 15.32 -16.75 1.65
C THR A 58 16.06 -15.58 1.00
N LEU A 59 16.18 -14.46 1.71
CA LEU A 59 16.93 -13.31 1.21
C LEU A 59 18.43 -13.54 1.31
N TRP A 60 19.18 -13.07 0.31
CA TRP A 60 20.63 -13.15 0.30
C TRP A 60 21.28 -11.92 0.91
N GLU A 61 22.51 -12.08 1.39
CA GLU A 61 23.35 -11.00 1.91
C GLU A 61 23.80 -10.01 0.82
N LEU A 62 23.97 -10.52 -0.41
CA LEU A 62 24.39 -9.76 -1.58
C LEU A 62 23.34 -9.87 -2.69
N TRP A 63 23.27 -8.85 -3.55
CA TRP A 63 22.41 -8.89 -4.73
C TRP A 63 22.86 -9.96 -5.74
N GLN A 64 24.17 -10.13 -5.92
CA GLN A 64 24.73 -11.13 -6.83
C GLN A 64 24.72 -12.53 -6.21
N LYS A 65 24.43 -13.54 -7.02
CA LYS A 65 24.63 -14.94 -6.62
C LYS A 65 26.12 -15.22 -6.47
N ARG A 66 26.56 -15.60 -5.26
CA ARG A 66 27.96 -15.98 -4.98
C ARG A 66 28.00 -17.13 -3.99
N GLU A 67 28.91 -18.05 -4.21
CA GLU A 67 29.15 -19.22 -3.35
C GLU A 67 30.64 -19.27 -2.95
N GLY A 68 30.96 -19.96 -1.86
CA GLY A 68 32.32 -20.07 -1.32
C GLY A 68 32.47 -19.49 0.09
N PRO A 69 33.68 -19.50 0.68
CA PRO A 69 33.91 -19.20 2.10
C PRO A 69 33.89 -17.71 2.47
N SER A 70 33.60 -16.82 1.51
CA SER A 70 33.55 -15.37 1.72
C SER A 70 32.16 -14.93 2.20
N MET A 71 31.99 -13.64 2.50
CA MET A 71 30.72 -13.05 2.93
C MET A 71 29.68 -13.10 1.79
N ASN A 72 28.82 -14.12 1.76
CA ASN A 72 27.85 -14.39 0.70
C ASN A 72 26.63 -15.22 1.18
N SER A 73 26.21 -15.05 2.44
CA SER A 73 25.11 -15.86 3.01
C SER A 73 23.85 -15.77 2.16
N HIS A 74 23.20 -16.91 1.90
CA HIS A 74 21.91 -16.99 1.22
C HIS A 74 20.70 -16.93 2.18
N ASN A 75 20.93 -16.62 3.46
CA ASN A 75 19.87 -16.44 4.45
C ASN A 75 20.20 -15.25 5.37
N HIS A 76 19.98 -14.05 4.87
CA HIS A 76 20.32 -12.80 5.54
C HIS A 76 19.16 -11.79 5.48
N PRO A 77 18.63 -11.31 6.63
CA PRO A 77 17.36 -10.58 6.65
C PRO A 77 17.43 -9.09 6.26
N MET A 78 18.61 -8.53 5.98
CA MET A 78 18.80 -7.07 5.93
C MET A 78 18.07 -6.40 4.77
N PHE A 79 17.91 -7.10 3.65
CA PHE A 79 17.08 -6.64 2.53
C PHE A 79 15.58 -6.90 2.75
N GLY A 80 15.16 -7.43 3.90
CA GLY A 80 13.76 -7.76 4.21
C GLY A 80 12.89 -6.57 4.57
N SER A 81 13.48 -5.38 4.72
CA SER A 81 12.76 -4.13 5.00
C SER A 81 11.65 -3.82 3.97
N VAL A 82 11.80 -4.30 2.74
CA VAL A 82 10.78 -4.23 1.68
C VAL A 82 9.43 -4.81 2.09
N GLY A 83 9.41 -5.81 2.97
CA GLY A 83 8.16 -6.40 3.45
C GLY A 83 7.24 -5.37 4.11
N ALA A 84 7.81 -4.38 4.82
CA ALA A 84 7.03 -3.31 5.43
C ALA A 84 6.32 -2.43 4.39
N TRP A 85 6.93 -2.23 3.21
CA TRP A 85 6.34 -1.47 2.12
C TRP A 85 5.10 -2.16 1.53
N PHE A 86 5.06 -3.50 1.46
CA PHE A 86 3.85 -4.21 1.04
C PHE A 86 2.64 -3.91 1.95
N TYR A 87 2.84 -3.90 3.27
CA TYR A 87 1.77 -3.58 4.20
C TYR A 87 1.40 -2.09 4.20
N ARG A 88 2.41 -1.21 4.23
CA ARG A 88 2.20 0.24 4.38
C ARG A 88 1.77 0.93 3.10
N ALA A 89 2.26 0.48 1.95
CA ALA A 89 1.94 1.07 0.65
C ALA A 89 0.84 0.26 -0.06
N LEU A 90 1.10 -1.00 -0.43
CA LEU A 90 0.14 -1.76 -1.25
C LEU A 90 -1.16 -2.06 -0.48
N ALA A 91 -1.09 -2.62 0.73
CA ALA A 91 -2.27 -2.77 1.58
C ALA A 91 -2.69 -1.43 2.23
N GLY A 92 -1.78 -0.47 2.35
CA GLY A 92 -2.08 0.88 2.82
C GLY A 92 -2.22 1.04 4.33
N ILE A 93 -1.87 0.04 5.14
CA ILE A 93 -2.11 0.05 6.60
C ILE A 93 -0.99 0.81 7.29
N ASN A 94 -1.30 1.97 7.85
CA ASN A 94 -0.34 2.84 8.51
C ASN A 94 -0.85 3.31 9.88
N LEU A 95 0.09 3.59 10.77
CA LEU A 95 -0.17 4.33 12.01
C LEU A 95 -0.28 5.82 11.66
N ALA A 96 -1.33 6.50 12.16
CA ALA A 96 -1.44 7.95 11.95
C ALA A 96 -0.30 8.70 12.68
N PRO A 97 0.13 9.89 12.19
CA PRO A 97 1.10 10.72 12.92
C PRO A 97 0.69 10.92 14.38
N GLU A 98 1.66 10.82 15.29
CA GLU A 98 1.48 10.96 16.75
C GLU A 98 0.54 9.92 17.40
N SER A 99 -0.03 9.01 16.63
CA SER A 99 -0.82 7.91 17.16
C SER A 99 0.06 6.94 17.92
N GLN A 100 -0.46 6.42 19.02
CA GLN A 100 0.19 5.41 19.83
C GLN A 100 -0.64 4.14 19.80
N ALA A 101 0.03 2.99 19.83
CA ALA A 101 -0.63 1.70 19.99
C ALA A 101 -1.78 1.46 18.98
N PHE A 102 -1.65 1.96 17.75
CA PHE A 102 -2.65 1.84 16.69
C PHE A 102 -4.05 2.38 17.02
N LYS A 103 -4.18 3.32 17.97
CA LYS A 103 -5.47 3.97 18.28
C LYS A 103 -6.06 4.73 17.08
N LYS A 104 -5.20 5.40 16.32
CA LYS A 104 -5.53 6.08 15.06
C LYS A 104 -4.72 5.49 13.92
N LEU A 105 -5.42 5.06 12.88
CA LEU A 105 -4.89 4.43 11.68
C LEU A 105 -5.07 5.34 10.47
N ILE A 106 -4.20 5.17 9.49
CA ILE A 106 -4.39 5.66 8.13
C ILE A 106 -4.45 4.44 7.22
N ILE A 107 -5.55 4.31 6.46
CA ILE A 107 -5.70 3.28 5.44
C ILE A 107 -5.60 3.97 4.08
N ARG A 108 -4.43 3.86 3.43
CA ARG A 108 -4.12 4.56 2.18
C ARG A 108 -3.43 3.64 1.17
N PRO A 109 -4.16 2.67 0.60
CA PRO A 109 -3.59 1.73 -0.35
C PRO A 109 -3.08 2.44 -1.61
N GLN A 110 -1.91 2.02 -2.07
CA GLN A 110 -1.29 2.47 -3.32
C GLN A 110 -1.68 1.50 -4.44
N MET A 111 -2.78 1.80 -5.15
CA MET A 111 -3.27 0.93 -6.24
C MET A 111 -2.54 1.25 -7.56
N VAL A 112 -1.28 0.83 -7.62
CA VAL A 112 -0.32 1.11 -8.70
C VAL A 112 -0.65 0.40 -10.02
N ARG A 113 -0.30 1.03 -11.15
CA ARG A 113 -0.32 0.51 -12.53
C ARG A 113 -1.30 -0.65 -12.81
N ASP A 114 -0.78 -1.85 -13.07
CA ASP A 114 -1.45 -3.08 -13.47
C ASP A 114 -1.78 -4.00 -12.28
N LEU A 115 -1.44 -3.62 -11.05
CA LEU A 115 -1.83 -4.37 -9.87
C LEU A 115 -3.33 -4.18 -9.62
N THR A 116 -4.13 -5.18 -9.98
CA THR A 116 -5.60 -5.09 -9.92
C THR A 116 -6.19 -5.35 -8.54
N TYR A 117 -5.45 -6.03 -7.65
CA TYR A 117 -5.88 -6.27 -6.28
C TYR A 117 -4.69 -6.38 -5.32
N ALA A 118 -4.94 -6.09 -4.04
CA ALA A 118 -4.06 -6.49 -2.94
C ALA A 118 -4.85 -6.68 -1.66
N SER A 119 -4.31 -7.48 -0.74
CA SER A 119 -4.88 -7.69 0.59
C SER A 119 -3.76 -7.84 1.61
N GLY A 120 -3.92 -7.24 2.78
CA GLY A 120 -3.00 -7.40 3.89
C GLY A 120 -3.72 -7.25 5.23
N SER A 121 -3.16 -7.86 6.27
CA SER A 121 -3.63 -7.68 7.63
C SER A 121 -2.46 -7.70 8.61
N ILE A 122 -2.61 -6.98 9.72
CA ILE A 122 -1.66 -6.98 10.83
C ILE A 122 -2.42 -7.17 12.15
N TYR A 123 -1.80 -7.87 13.09
CA TYR A 123 -2.30 -7.92 14.48
C TYR A 123 -1.67 -6.79 15.27
N THR A 124 -2.51 -5.87 15.74
CA THR A 124 -2.13 -4.78 16.63
C THR A 124 -2.48 -5.14 18.08
N ILE A 125 -2.10 -4.29 19.03
CA ILE A 125 -2.50 -4.45 20.43
C ILE A 125 -4.02 -4.35 20.65
N ASN A 126 -4.75 -3.67 19.76
CA ASN A 126 -6.21 -3.54 19.85
C ASN A 126 -6.94 -4.66 19.09
N GLY A 127 -6.23 -5.53 18.36
CA GLY A 127 -6.80 -6.56 17.50
C GLY A 127 -6.32 -6.47 16.06
N GLN A 128 -6.94 -7.26 15.18
CA GLN A 128 -6.55 -7.31 13.78
C GLN A 128 -7.05 -6.07 13.02
N VAL A 129 -6.16 -5.49 12.22
CA VAL A 129 -6.51 -4.50 11.19
C VAL A 129 -6.33 -5.17 9.84
N SER A 130 -7.31 -5.03 8.95
CA SER A 130 -7.26 -5.60 7.61
C SER A 130 -7.59 -4.55 6.55
N CYS A 131 -7.00 -4.69 5.37
CA CYS A 131 -7.35 -3.91 4.19
C CYS A 131 -7.21 -4.78 2.96
N SER A 132 -8.26 -4.83 2.15
CA SER A 132 -8.25 -5.48 0.84
C SER A 132 -8.93 -4.58 -0.17
N TRP A 133 -8.36 -4.50 -1.37
CA TRP A 133 -8.95 -3.74 -2.46
C TRP A 133 -8.84 -4.48 -3.79
N GLU A 134 -9.75 -4.13 -4.69
CA GLU A 134 -9.79 -4.55 -6.09
C GLU A 134 -10.14 -3.31 -6.92
N LYS A 135 -9.36 -3.02 -7.97
CA LYS A 135 -9.67 -1.97 -8.94
C LYS A 135 -9.96 -2.55 -10.31
N GLY A 136 -11.00 -2.03 -10.94
CA GLY A 136 -11.28 -2.20 -12.37
C GLY A 136 -11.44 -0.83 -13.04
N ASP A 137 -11.90 -0.83 -14.29
CA ASP A 137 -11.92 0.38 -15.12
C ASP A 137 -12.83 1.49 -14.56
N ARG A 138 -13.96 1.11 -13.98
CA ARG A 138 -15.03 2.03 -13.52
C ARG A 138 -15.47 1.80 -12.08
N LYS A 139 -14.81 0.88 -11.38
CA LYS A 139 -15.19 0.48 -10.03
C LYS A 139 -13.97 0.14 -9.19
N ILE A 140 -14.03 0.52 -7.93
CA ILE A 140 -13.03 0.18 -6.92
C ILE A 140 -13.77 -0.36 -5.71
N LYS A 141 -13.38 -1.56 -5.27
CA LYS A 141 -13.85 -2.15 -4.03
C LYS A 141 -12.76 -2.00 -2.97
N LEU A 142 -13.15 -1.67 -1.75
CA LEU A 142 -12.26 -1.58 -0.61
C LEU A 142 -12.97 -2.16 0.62
N SER A 143 -12.41 -3.21 1.20
CA SER A 143 -12.84 -3.81 2.45
C SER A 143 -11.83 -3.49 3.55
N VAL A 144 -12.29 -2.98 4.69
CA VAL A 144 -11.44 -2.58 5.82
C VAL A 144 -12.04 -3.07 7.12
N ASP A 145 -11.21 -3.71 7.95
CA ASP A 145 -11.57 -4.07 9.33
C ASP A 145 -10.76 -3.23 10.31
N ILE A 146 -11.46 -2.49 11.16
CA ILE A 146 -10.88 -1.66 12.22
C ILE A 146 -11.29 -2.23 13.57
N PRO A 147 -10.33 -2.64 14.43
CA PRO A 147 -10.66 -3.28 15.70
C PRO A 147 -11.20 -2.26 16.72
N VAL A 148 -11.95 -2.77 17.69
CA VAL A 148 -12.50 -1.97 18.81
C VAL A 148 -11.38 -1.21 19.53
N GLY A 149 -11.65 0.03 19.91
CA GLY A 149 -10.65 0.92 20.52
C GLY A 149 -9.73 1.62 19.52
N SER A 150 -9.93 1.40 18.22
CA SER A 150 -9.23 2.10 17.14
C SER A 150 -10.21 2.84 16.23
N GLN A 151 -9.70 3.85 15.54
CA GLN A 151 -10.37 4.59 14.47
C GLN A 151 -9.43 4.74 13.28
N ALA A 152 -9.98 4.97 12.09
CA ALA A 152 -9.19 5.10 10.88
C ALA A 152 -9.64 6.27 10.00
N GLU A 153 -8.65 6.86 9.32
CA GLU A 153 -8.90 7.71 8.17
C GLU A 153 -8.52 6.94 6.90
N ILE A 154 -9.52 6.67 6.08
CA ILE A 154 -9.39 5.90 4.85
C ILE A 154 -9.28 6.88 3.69
N TYR A 155 -8.26 6.68 2.86
CA TYR A 155 -8.01 7.43 1.63
C TYR A 155 -8.26 6.50 0.45
N LEU A 156 -9.42 6.67 -0.17
CA LEU A 156 -9.83 5.92 -1.36
C LEU A 156 -9.59 6.78 -2.62
N PRO A 157 -8.58 6.47 -3.44
CA PRO A 157 -8.28 7.26 -4.64
C PRO A 157 -9.41 7.16 -5.67
N VAL A 158 -9.77 8.31 -6.27
CA VAL A 158 -10.80 8.37 -7.33
C VAL A 158 -10.20 8.32 -8.74
N PHE A 159 -8.87 8.38 -8.84
CA PHE A 159 -8.12 8.40 -10.09
C PHE A 159 -8.66 9.45 -11.07
N LYS A 160 -9.20 9.00 -12.21
CA LYS A 160 -9.79 9.85 -13.26
C LYS A 160 -11.30 9.64 -13.41
N LEU A 161 -11.92 8.89 -12.48
CA LEU A 161 -13.36 8.63 -12.49
C LEU A 161 -14.14 9.95 -12.37
N ARG A 162 -15.27 10.01 -13.07
CA ARG A 162 -16.25 11.10 -13.00
C ARG A 162 -17.57 10.57 -12.46
N ASP A 163 -18.49 11.47 -12.13
CA ASP A 163 -19.84 11.12 -11.66
C ASP A 163 -19.83 10.11 -10.50
N LEU A 164 -18.98 10.44 -9.53
CA LEU A 164 -18.58 9.56 -8.43
C LEU A 164 -19.78 9.17 -7.56
N ARG A 165 -19.93 7.87 -7.36
CA ARG A 165 -20.89 7.26 -6.45
C ARG A 165 -20.14 6.36 -5.46
N LEU A 166 -20.27 6.66 -4.17
CA LEU A 166 -19.67 5.87 -3.11
C LEU A 166 -20.75 5.17 -2.31
N TYR A 167 -20.60 3.88 -2.08
CA TYR A 167 -21.47 3.04 -1.27
C TYR A 167 -20.70 2.45 -0.10
N GLU A 168 -21.38 2.21 1.01
CA GLU A 168 -20.95 1.27 2.04
C GLU A 168 -21.99 0.13 2.07
N GLY A 169 -21.54 -1.09 1.78
CA GLY A 169 -22.43 -2.21 1.48
C GLY A 169 -23.34 -1.89 0.28
N GLN A 170 -24.65 -1.82 0.52
CA GLN A 170 -25.65 -1.43 -0.48
C GLN A 170 -26.17 0.01 -0.30
N THR A 171 -25.70 0.70 0.74
CA THR A 171 -26.21 2.03 1.11
C THR A 171 -25.40 3.11 0.40
N PRO A 172 -26.03 4.00 -0.39
CA PRO A 172 -25.33 5.11 -1.02
C PRO A 172 -24.86 6.10 0.05
N LEU A 173 -23.56 6.30 0.13
CA LEU A 173 -22.92 7.21 1.08
C LEU A 173 -22.66 8.58 0.44
N TRP A 174 -22.27 8.62 -0.84
CA TRP A 174 -22.03 9.85 -1.60
C TRP A 174 -22.55 9.71 -3.03
N ALA A 175 -23.24 10.74 -3.52
CA ALA A 175 -23.59 10.92 -4.93
C ALA A 175 -23.89 12.39 -5.19
N GLU A 176 -23.86 12.85 -6.45
CA GLU A 176 -24.24 14.23 -6.82
C GLU A 176 -23.47 15.31 -6.03
N ASN A 177 -22.22 15.03 -5.65
CA ASN A 177 -21.35 15.89 -4.84
C ASN A 177 -21.84 16.17 -3.41
N GLU A 178 -22.67 15.30 -2.85
CA GLU A 178 -23.13 15.40 -1.46
C GLU A 178 -23.22 14.04 -0.76
N ILE A 179 -23.24 14.09 0.58
CA ILE A 179 -23.46 12.93 1.43
C ILE A 179 -24.95 12.58 1.40
N LYS A 180 -25.27 11.33 1.09
CA LYS A 180 -26.67 10.89 0.94
C LYS A 180 -27.25 10.23 2.19
N ASN A 181 -26.44 9.48 2.94
CA ASN A 181 -26.89 8.76 4.13
C ASN A 181 -25.86 8.86 5.26
N LYS A 182 -26.36 8.79 6.50
CA LYS A 182 -25.53 8.59 7.69
C LYS A 182 -25.45 7.09 7.97
N ILE A 183 -24.24 6.54 8.02
CA ILE A 183 -23.98 5.12 8.22
C ILE A 183 -23.29 4.94 9.57
N THR A 184 -23.74 3.95 10.36
CA THR A 184 -23.15 3.66 11.67
C THR A 184 -21.66 3.36 11.53
N GLY A 185 -20.83 3.98 12.38
CA GLY A 185 -19.38 3.82 12.34
C GLY A 185 -18.68 4.75 11.34
N VAL A 186 -19.38 5.29 10.33
CA VAL A 186 -18.85 6.34 9.43
C VAL A 186 -19.10 7.72 10.05
N GLU A 187 -18.02 8.39 10.43
CA GLU A 187 -18.05 9.67 11.15
C GLU A 187 -18.02 10.88 10.19
N GLY A 188 -17.46 10.70 8.99
CA GLY A 188 -17.43 11.74 7.97
C GLY A 188 -16.85 11.28 6.65
N VAL A 189 -17.24 11.97 5.58
CA VAL A 189 -16.79 11.73 4.21
C VAL A 189 -16.54 13.06 3.55
N GLU A 190 -15.39 13.22 2.90
CA GLU A 190 -15.10 14.38 2.07
C GLU A 190 -14.29 13.97 0.84
N LEU A 191 -14.48 14.68 -0.27
CA LEU A 191 -13.64 14.53 -1.46
C LEU A 191 -12.52 15.57 -1.42
N LYS A 192 -11.27 15.13 -1.26
CA LYS A 192 -10.11 16.03 -1.09
C LYS A 192 -8.88 15.49 -1.81
N GLY A 193 -8.26 16.32 -2.65
CA GLY A 193 -6.99 16.00 -3.31
C GLY A 193 -7.04 14.70 -4.12
N GLY A 194 -8.12 14.44 -4.84
CA GLY A 194 -8.30 13.22 -5.65
C GLY A 194 -8.58 11.94 -4.85
N ASN A 195 -9.00 12.06 -3.59
CA ASN A 195 -9.36 10.93 -2.74
C ASN A 195 -10.67 11.21 -2.02
N PHE A 196 -11.49 10.18 -1.83
CA PHE A 196 -12.43 10.17 -0.72
C PHE A 196 -11.66 9.97 0.57
N VAL A 197 -11.82 10.89 1.51
CA VAL A 197 -11.30 10.79 2.87
C VAL A 197 -12.49 10.42 3.77
N ILE A 198 -12.49 9.18 4.24
CA ILE A 198 -13.58 8.59 5.02
C ILE A 198 -13.06 8.36 6.44
N ARG A 199 -13.66 9.01 7.42
CA ARG A 199 -13.36 8.80 8.84
C ARG A 199 -14.30 7.75 9.41
N VAL A 200 -13.74 6.72 10.01
CA VAL A 200 -14.51 5.61 10.58
C VAL A 200 -14.02 5.24 11.99
N GLY A 201 -14.95 4.81 12.83
CA GLY A 201 -14.65 4.10 14.08
C GLY A 201 -14.35 2.63 13.83
N SER A 202 -14.36 1.83 14.89
CA SER A 202 -14.21 0.37 14.79
C SER A 202 -15.39 -0.27 14.05
N GLY A 203 -15.10 -1.28 13.22
CA GLY A 203 -16.11 -1.99 12.43
C GLY A 203 -15.50 -2.65 11.20
N SER A 204 -16.35 -3.38 10.48
CA SER A 204 -16.05 -3.93 9.16
C SER A 204 -16.80 -3.10 8.12
N TYR A 205 -16.08 -2.55 7.15
CA TYR A 205 -16.63 -1.65 6.14
C TYR A 205 -16.34 -2.18 4.75
N HIS A 206 -17.34 -2.11 3.86
CA HIS A 206 -17.20 -2.51 2.46
C HIS A 206 -17.56 -1.35 1.55
N PHE A 207 -16.56 -0.60 1.10
CA PHE A 207 -16.75 0.52 0.19
C PHE A 207 -16.73 0.07 -1.26
N LEU A 208 -17.72 0.53 -2.02
CA LEU A 208 -17.75 0.44 -3.48
C LEU A 208 -17.77 1.87 -4.03
N LEU A 209 -16.72 2.22 -4.76
CA LEU A 209 -16.65 3.45 -5.55
C LEU A 209 -16.93 3.10 -7.01
N GLU A 210 -17.90 3.78 -7.60
CA GLU A 210 -18.22 3.71 -9.02
C GLU A 210 -18.09 5.09 -9.67
N GLY A 211 -17.76 5.12 -10.95
CA GLY A 211 -17.74 6.33 -11.75
C GLY A 211 -17.61 6.03 -13.25
N GLU A 212 -17.67 7.08 -14.05
CA GLU A 212 -17.51 7.03 -15.51
C GLU A 212 -16.09 7.38 -15.98
#